data_AF-A0A4U0YU06-F1
#
_entry.id   AF-A0A4U0YU06-F1
#
_cell.length_a   1.000
_cell.length_b   1.000
_cell.length_c   1.000
_cell.angle_alpha   90.00
_cell.angle_beta   90.00
_cell.angle_gamma   90.00
#
_symmetry.space_group_name_H-M   'P 1'
#
loop_
_entity.id
_entity.type
_entity.pdbx_description
1 polymer ?
#
loop_
_entity_poly.entity_id
_entity_poly.type
_entity_poly.pdbx_seq_one_letter_code
_entity_poly.pdbx_strand_id
1 'polypeptide(L)'
;MTAPIRSPFELAPDEGAATEVAEGVLWLRLPLPMQLDHVNVFALDDGDGWTLVDTGFDSRRGRAIWQRLLAGPLGGRPVKRVIVTHYHPDHIGLAGWFQAQGAELVTTRTSWLYARMLVLDQHAVPGPETLAFWRAAGMPGPMLAERALARPFNFADVVAPLPLGFTRITEGDVVKTGGRRWVVRIGHGHAPEHATLWSLDDGLVLGGDQLLPSISANIGVYASEPEADPLRDWLTSCEGFKPFAEGGQLILPGHKLPFTGLPVRLEQMIDNHLGALERLRAHLREPRTAVQCFVPLFRRELTGDAYGMGLVEAVAHLNYLWHRGEVSRVGGPDGAWLWRLT
;
A
#
# COMPACT_ATOMS: atom_id res chain seq x y z
N MET A 1 -5.64 -5.73 -30.24
CA MET A 1 -5.49 -6.65 -29.11
C MET A 1 -4.48 -6.01 -28.18
N THR A 2 -4.88 -5.64 -26.96
CA THR A 2 -3.95 -5.07 -25.98
C THR A 2 -3.02 -6.19 -25.48
N ALA A 3 -1.71 -5.95 -25.47
CA ALA A 3 -0.73 -6.98 -25.10
C ALA A 3 -0.86 -7.32 -23.60
N PRO A 4 -0.79 -8.61 -23.19
CA PRO A 4 -0.90 -8.99 -21.78
C PRO A 4 0.27 -8.43 -20.97
N ILE A 5 0.08 -8.30 -19.64
CA ILE A 5 1.18 -7.97 -18.73
C ILE A 5 2.26 -9.05 -18.79
N ARG A 6 3.54 -8.63 -18.70
CA ARG A 6 4.69 -9.54 -18.74
C ARG A 6 5.72 -9.11 -17.72
N SER A 7 6.34 -10.07 -17.04
CA SER A 7 7.55 -9.79 -16.26
C SER A 7 8.78 -10.09 -17.13
N PRO A 8 9.70 -9.14 -17.32
CA PRO A 8 10.97 -9.41 -18.00
C PRO A 8 11.99 -10.10 -17.07
N PHE A 9 11.66 -10.28 -15.78
CA PHE A 9 12.49 -10.95 -14.80
C PHE A 9 11.83 -12.26 -14.37
N GLU A 10 12.59 -13.36 -14.36
CA GLU A 10 12.09 -14.65 -13.89
C GLU A 10 12.25 -14.80 -12.37
N LEU A 11 13.30 -14.20 -11.82
CA LEU A 11 13.68 -14.31 -10.42
C LEU A 11 13.82 -12.94 -9.78
N ALA A 12 13.57 -12.90 -8.48
CA ALA A 12 13.87 -11.75 -7.65
C ALA A 12 15.29 -11.84 -7.08
N PRO A 13 15.90 -10.70 -6.69
CA PRO A 13 17.18 -10.72 -6.01
C PRO A 13 17.10 -11.54 -4.72
N ASP A 14 18.14 -12.32 -4.47
CA ASP A 14 18.31 -13.02 -3.20
C ASP A 14 18.44 -12.03 -2.03
N GLU A 15 18.21 -12.52 -0.80
CA GLU A 15 18.32 -11.67 0.39
C GLU A 15 19.73 -11.08 0.53
N GLY A 16 19.82 -9.75 0.59
CA GLY A 16 21.10 -9.04 0.69
C GLY A 16 21.85 -8.91 -0.64
N ALA A 17 21.24 -9.32 -1.76
CA ALA A 17 21.72 -9.08 -3.11
C ALA A 17 20.89 -7.99 -3.82
N ALA A 18 21.32 -7.61 -5.01
CA ALA A 18 20.66 -6.64 -5.87
C ALA A 18 20.59 -7.17 -7.31
N THR A 19 19.56 -6.74 -8.04
CA THR A 19 19.48 -6.91 -9.50
C THR A 19 19.40 -5.53 -10.13
N GLU A 20 20.31 -5.22 -11.06
CA GLU A 20 20.21 -3.98 -11.83
C GLU A 20 19.09 -4.12 -12.87
N VAL A 21 18.04 -3.32 -12.74
CA VAL A 21 16.85 -3.37 -13.61
C VAL A 21 16.91 -2.36 -14.76
N ALA A 22 17.74 -1.34 -14.60
CA ALA A 22 18.13 -0.35 -15.60
C ALA A 22 19.42 0.32 -15.14
N GLU A 23 20.11 1.04 -16.03
CA GLU A 23 21.35 1.75 -15.71
C GLU A 23 21.20 2.59 -14.44
N GLY A 24 21.98 2.26 -13.40
CA GLY A 24 21.97 2.97 -12.13
C GLY A 24 20.73 2.75 -11.26
N VAL A 25 19.90 1.74 -11.55
CA VAL A 25 18.69 1.39 -10.78
C VAL A 25 18.78 -0.05 -10.29
N LEU A 26 19.00 -0.20 -8.99
CA LEU A 26 19.08 -1.50 -8.33
C LEU A 26 17.74 -1.85 -7.68
N TRP A 27 17.24 -3.04 -7.98
CA TRP A 27 16.14 -3.68 -7.28
C TRP A 27 16.68 -4.53 -6.13
N LEU A 28 16.17 -4.26 -4.93
CA LEU A 28 16.43 -4.98 -3.69
C LEU A 28 15.11 -5.51 -3.14
N ARG A 29 15.16 -6.54 -2.30
CA ARG A 29 13.96 -7.14 -1.72
C ARG A 29 14.15 -7.48 -0.26
N LEU A 30 13.21 -7.05 0.58
CA LEU A 30 13.22 -7.26 2.02
C LEU A 30 12.08 -8.20 2.43
N PRO A 31 12.32 -9.15 3.36
CA PRO A 31 11.29 -10.08 3.81
C PRO A 31 10.30 -9.41 4.77
N LEU A 32 9.05 -9.84 4.71
CA LEU A 32 7.97 -9.45 5.63
C LEU A 32 7.44 -10.68 6.37
N PRO A 33 7.13 -10.59 7.68
CA PRO A 33 6.55 -11.68 8.46
C PRO A 33 5.04 -11.82 8.23
N MET A 34 4.59 -11.79 6.98
CA MET A 34 3.18 -11.76 6.57
C MET A 34 2.93 -12.71 5.38
N GLN A 35 1.66 -12.93 5.02
CA GLN A 35 1.32 -13.71 3.81
C GLN A 35 1.88 -13.08 2.53
N LEU A 36 1.88 -11.75 2.45
CA LEU A 36 2.69 -11.01 1.50
C LEU A 36 4.08 -10.87 2.12
N ASP A 37 4.96 -11.82 1.77
CA ASP A 37 6.18 -12.13 2.52
C ASP A 37 7.39 -11.27 2.15
N HIS A 38 7.20 -10.18 1.40
CA HIS A 38 8.27 -9.33 0.93
C HIS A 38 7.78 -7.95 0.51
N VAL A 39 8.71 -6.99 0.49
CA VAL A 39 8.57 -5.69 -0.20
C VAL A 39 9.80 -5.45 -1.06
N ASN A 40 9.60 -4.86 -2.23
CA ASN A 40 10.65 -4.39 -3.11
C ASN A 40 11.01 -2.96 -2.73
N VAL A 41 12.31 -2.71 -2.68
CA VAL A 41 12.86 -1.36 -2.51
C VAL A 41 13.90 -1.14 -3.59
N PHE A 42 14.12 0.12 -3.97
CA PHE A 42 15.00 0.45 -5.08
C PHE A 42 16.11 1.40 -4.64
N ALA A 43 17.31 1.24 -5.19
CA ALA A 43 18.41 2.18 -5.00
C ALA A 43 18.79 2.81 -6.34
N LEU A 44 18.83 4.14 -6.36
CA LEU A 44 19.10 4.97 -7.52
C LEU A 44 20.50 5.61 -7.35
N ASP A 45 21.38 5.38 -8.32
CA ASP A 45 22.77 5.84 -8.27
C ASP A 45 22.88 7.34 -8.58
N ASP A 46 23.24 8.14 -7.57
CA ASP A 46 23.49 9.58 -7.72
C ASP A 46 24.99 9.91 -7.90
N GLY A 47 25.83 8.89 -8.15
CA GLY A 47 27.27 9.00 -8.34
C GLY A 47 28.04 8.93 -7.01
N ASP A 48 27.89 9.95 -6.16
CA ASP A 48 28.59 10.04 -4.87
C ASP A 48 27.75 9.54 -3.67
N GLY A 49 26.62 8.90 -3.96
CA GLY A 49 25.72 8.30 -2.97
C GLY A 49 24.51 7.65 -3.63
N TRP A 50 23.58 7.22 -2.80
CA TRP A 50 22.33 6.58 -3.23
C TRP A 50 21.11 7.38 -2.80
N THR A 51 20.11 7.41 -3.66
CA THR A 51 18.72 7.65 -3.25
C THR A 51 17.99 6.32 -3.15
N LEU A 52 17.40 6.04 -1.99
CA LEU A 52 16.54 4.87 -1.80
C LEU A 52 15.09 5.22 -2.10
N VAL A 53 14.31 4.24 -2.58
CA VAL A 53 12.86 4.30 -2.73
C VAL A 53 12.27 3.18 -1.89
N ASP A 54 11.57 3.57 -0.82
CA ASP A 54 11.04 2.70 0.24
C ASP A 54 12.11 1.92 1.02
N THR A 55 11.75 1.32 2.16
CA THR A 55 12.75 0.89 3.15
C THR A 55 12.49 -0.42 3.90
N GLY A 56 11.31 -1.03 3.79
CA GLY A 56 10.97 -2.23 4.57
C GLY A 56 10.58 -1.94 6.03
N PHE A 57 10.14 -3.00 6.71
CA PHE A 57 9.90 -2.97 8.16
C PHE A 57 11.18 -2.68 8.95
N ASP A 58 11.03 -1.89 10.01
CA ASP A 58 12.02 -1.84 11.07
C ASP A 58 12.00 -3.13 11.89
N SER A 59 12.96 -3.99 11.61
CA SER A 59 13.19 -5.23 12.35
C SER A 59 14.67 -5.51 12.46
N ARG A 60 15.07 -6.36 13.42
CA ARG A 60 16.47 -6.79 13.57
C ARG A 60 17.00 -7.44 12.28
N ARG A 61 16.18 -8.29 11.64
CA ARG A 61 16.53 -8.93 10.36
C ARG A 61 16.62 -7.89 9.24
N GLY A 62 15.64 -6.98 9.13
CA GLY A 62 15.62 -5.91 8.13
C GLY A 62 16.87 -5.01 8.20
N ARG A 63 17.22 -4.53 9.40
CA ARG A 63 18.45 -3.74 9.60
C ARG A 63 19.72 -4.52 9.25
N ALA A 64 19.79 -5.81 9.59
CA ALA A 64 20.95 -6.65 9.24
C ALA A 64 21.07 -6.89 7.73
N ILE A 65 19.94 -7.02 7.01
CA ILE A 65 19.93 -7.08 5.55
C ILE A 65 20.41 -5.75 4.96
N TRP A 66 19.91 -4.62 5.45
CA TRP A 66 20.36 -3.31 5.00
C TRP A 66 21.86 -3.08 5.21
N GLN A 67 22.42 -3.52 6.34
CA GLN A 67 23.87 -3.46 6.54
C GLN A 67 24.65 -4.25 5.48
N ARG A 68 24.16 -5.44 5.08
CA ARG A 68 24.76 -6.22 3.99
C ARG A 68 24.60 -5.55 2.63
N LEU A 69 23.42 -4.99 2.36
CA LEU A 69 23.13 -4.26 1.12
C LEU A 69 24.06 -3.04 0.99
N LEU A 70 24.19 -2.25 2.05
CA LEU A 70 25.05 -1.07 2.12
C LEU A 70 26.53 -1.42 1.92
N ALA A 71 27.03 -2.47 2.58
CA ALA A 71 28.42 -2.89 2.47
C ALA A 71 28.75 -3.62 1.15
N GLY A 72 27.77 -4.33 0.58
CA GLY A 72 27.91 -5.13 -0.63
C GLY A 72 27.45 -4.38 -1.88
N PRO A 73 26.25 -4.67 -2.42
CA PRO A 73 25.77 -4.07 -3.67
C PRO A 73 25.82 -2.54 -3.77
N LEU A 74 25.66 -1.83 -2.64
CA LEU A 74 25.72 -0.36 -2.62
C LEU A 74 27.14 0.19 -2.43
N GLY A 75 28.16 -0.68 -2.31
CA GLY A 75 29.57 -0.31 -2.35
C GLY A 75 30.05 0.58 -1.21
N GLY A 76 29.36 0.58 -0.06
CA GLY A 76 29.69 1.42 1.09
C GLY A 76 29.44 2.92 0.90
N ARG A 77 28.84 3.32 -0.24
CA ARG A 77 28.50 4.73 -0.50
C ARG A 77 27.32 5.17 0.38
N PRO A 78 27.28 6.44 0.80
CA PRO A 78 26.24 6.92 1.72
C PRO A 78 24.87 6.93 1.04
N VAL A 79 23.82 6.68 1.83
CA VAL A 79 22.44 7.00 1.45
C VAL A 79 22.21 8.47 1.73
N LYS A 80 22.00 9.26 0.68
CA LYS A 80 21.79 10.71 0.78
C LYS A 80 20.33 11.08 0.94
N ARG A 81 19.45 10.26 0.39
CA ARG A 81 18.01 10.51 0.35
C ARG A 81 17.25 9.19 0.44
N VAL A 82 16.09 9.26 1.09
CA VAL A 82 15.06 8.23 1.06
C VAL A 82 13.79 8.88 0.55
N ILE A 83 13.31 8.43 -0.60
CA ILE A 83 11.98 8.73 -1.10
C ILE A 83 11.03 7.64 -0.59
N VAL A 84 9.95 8.02 0.09
CA VAL A 84 8.92 7.08 0.53
C VAL A 84 7.67 7.29 -0.31
N THR A 85 7.15 6.22 -0.89
CA THR A 85 5.95 6.24 -1.73
C THR A 85 4.71 6.55 -0.90
N HIS A 86 4.56 5.87 0.24
CA HIS A 86 3.45 6.07 1.17
C HIS A 86 3.75 5.56 2.58
N TYR A 87 2.82 5.80 3.50
CA TYR A 87 3.03 5.59 4.93
C TYR A 87 2.99 4.13 5.42
N HIS A 88 2.63 3.14 4.60
CA HIS A 88 2.53 1.77 5.13
C HIS A 88 3.88 1.28 5.67
N PRO A 89 3.86 0.46 6.74
CA PRO A 89 5.04 0.20 7.54
C PRO A 89 6.17 -0.48 6.78
N ASP A 90 5.88 -1.24 5.74
CA ASP A 90 6.84 -1.89 4.84
C ASP A 90 7.48 -0.96 3.83
N HIS A 91 6.98 0.27 3.70
CA HIS A 91 7.56 1.29 2.84
C HIS A 91 8.34 2.31 3.67
N ILE A 92 7.71 2.85 4.71
CA ILE A 92 8.30 3.89 5.57
C ILE A 92 9.13 3.34 6.74
N GLY A 93 9.05 2.04 7.04
CA GLY A 93 9.47 1.48 8.32
C GLY A 93 10.89 1.83 8.75
N LEU A 94 11.85 1.79 7.84
CA LEU A 94 13.25 2.15 8.12
C LEU A 94 13.64 3.55 7.65
N ALA A 95 12.70 4.36 7.14
CA ALA A 95 12.96 5.72 6.69
C ALA A 95 13.57 6.59 7.80
N GLY A 96 13.03 6.48 9.03
CA GLY A 96 13.56 7.18 10.21
C GLY A 96 14.97 6.73 10.61
N TRP A 97 15.31 5.45 10.38
CA TRP A 97 16.64 4.91 10.65
C TRP A 97 17.70 5.49 9.70
N PHE A 98 17.37 5.64 8.42
CA PHE A 98 18.23 6.33 7.45
C PHE A 98 18.30 7.84 7.71
N GLN A 99 17.17 8.47 8.05
CA GLN A 99 17.11 9.89 8.34
C GLN A 99 17.99 10.27 9.54
N ALA A 100 17.99 9.45 10.59
CA ALA A 100 18.87 9.63 11.76
C ALA A 100 20.38 9.54 11.42
N GLN A 101 20.73 8.96 10.26
CA GLN A 101 22.11 8.87 9.76
C GLN A 101 22.45 9.99 8.76
N GLY A 102 21.54 10.95 8.56
CA GLY A 102 21.77 12.13 7.72
C GLY A 102 21.11 12.10 6.34
N ALA A 103 20.34 11.06 6.02
CA ALA A 103 19.58 11.04 4.77
C ALA A 103 18.42 12.05 4.78
N GLU A 104 18.18 12.72 3.66
CA GLU A 104 16.98 13.52 3.42
C GLU A 104 15.76 12.58 3.28
N LEU A 105 14.69 12.80 4.05
CA LEU A 105 13.41 12.12 3.83
C LEU A 105 12.54 12.93 2.86
N VAL A 106 12.19 12.35 1.72
CA VAL A 106 11.29 12.91 0.71
C VAL A 106 10.00 12.09 0.67
N THR A 107 8.85 12.73 0.85
CA THR A 107 7.54 12.03 0.83
C THR A 107 6.41 13.04 0.65
N THR A 108 5.21 12.53 0.39
CA THR A 108 3.99 13.34 0.42
C THR A 108 3.65 13.78 1.84
N ARG A 109 2.92 14.88 1.97
CA ARG A 109 2.62 15.49 3.28
C ARG A 109 1.72 14.56 4.10
N THR A 110 0.68 14.03 3.48
CA THR A 110 -0.26 13.15 4.17
C THR A 110 0.44 11.90 4.65
N SER A 111 1.30 11.28 3.83
CA SER A 111 2.05 10.09 4.26
C SER A 111 2.96 10.37 5.46
N TRP A 112 3.67 11.50 5.48
CA TRP A 112 4.51 11.88 6.63
C TRP A 112 3.67 12.12 7.89
N LEU A 113 2.57 12.88 7.79
CA LEU A 113 1.70 13.19 8.92
C LEU A 113 1.01 11.94 9.47
N TYR A 114 0.53 11.04 8.60
CA TYR A 114 -0.10 9.79 9.01
C TYR A 114 0.89 8.88 9.74
N ALA A 115 2.09 8.70 9.20
CA ALA A 115 3.12 7.89 9.86
C ALA A 115 3.54 8.48 11.20
N ARG A 116 3.75 9.81 11.28
CA ARG A 116 4.07 10.51 12.53
C ARG A 116 2.98 10.33 13.59
N MET A 117 1.72 10.41 13.18
CA MET A 117 0.57 10.16 14.07
C MET A 117 0.55 8.70 14.54
N LEU A 118 0.64 7.73 13.63
CA LEU A 118 0.57 6.30 13.95
C LEU A 118 1.74 5.79 14.81
N VAL A 119 2.94 6.38 14.67
CA VAL A 119 4.07 6.09 15.58
C VAL A 119 3.76 6.52 17.02
N LEU A 120 2.97 7.58 17.20
CA LEU A 120 2.58 8.11 18.51
C LEU A 120 1.30 7.46 19.06
N ASP A 121 0.47 6.88 18.20
CA ASP A 121 -0.82 6.28 18.55
C ASP A 121 -0.68 4.81 18.97
N GLN A 122 -0.02 4.58 20.11
CA GLN A 122 0.22 3.24 20.65
C GLN A 122 -0.86 2.81 21.65
N HIS A 123 -1.33 1.59 21.49
CA HIS A 123 -2.42 1.00 22.25
C HIS A 123 -2.01 -0.34 22.87
N ALA A 124 -2.25 -0.49 24.17
CA ALA A 124 -2.09 -1.77 24.87
C ALA A 124 -3.23 -2.76 24.56
N VAL A 125 -4.42 -2.23 24.30
CA VAL A 125 -5.64 -2.92 23.83
C VAL A 125 -6.38 -1.98 22.88
N PRO A 126 -7.22 -2.48 21.95
CA PRO A 126 -7.91 -1.62 20.98
C PRO A 126 -8.81 -0.58 21.66
N GLY A 127 -8.77 0.65 21.16
CA GLY A 127 -9.60 1.75 21.65
C GLY A 127 -11.11 1.54 21.39
N PRO A 128 -11.98 2.29 22.09
CA PRO A 128 -13.43 2.16 21.93
C PRO A 128 -13.92 2.40 20.50
N GLU A 129 -13.26 3.28 19.74
CA GLU A 129 -13.55 3.58 18.33
C GLU A 129 -13.26 2.36 17.44
N THR A 130 -12.14 1.67 17.67
CA THR A 130 -11.80 0.44 16.96
C THR A 130 -12.80 -0.68 17.26
N LEU A 131 -13.18 -0.84 18.53
CA LEU A 131 -14.18 -1.83 18.92
C LEU A 131 -15.56 -1.51 18.34
N ALA A 132 -15.95 -0.24 18.29
CA ALA A 132 -17.18 0.21 17.65
C ALA A 132 -17.16 -0.09 16.15
N PHE A 133 -16.04 0.18 15.48
CA PHE A 133 -15.86 -0.11 14.06
C PHE A 133 -15.99 -1.62 13.75
N TRP A 134 -15.31 -2.48 14.51
CA TRP A 134 -15.42 -3.94 14.33
C TRP A 134 -16.82 -4.47 14.61
N ARG A 135 -17.49 -3.95 15.65
CA ARG A 135 -18.87 -4.30 15.98
C ARG A 135 -19.83 -3.87 14.86
N ALA A 136 -19.69 -2.63 14.38
CA ALA A 136 -20.49 -2.09 13.28
C ALA A 136 -20.32 -2.89 11.97
N ALA A 137 -19.12 -3.44 11.72
CA ALA A 137 -18.85 -4.33 10.59
C ALA A 137 -19.47 -5.73 10.75
N GLY A 138 -19.94 -6.10 11.95
CA GLY A 138 -20.54 -7.40 12.24
C GLY A 138 -19.56 -8.46 12.71
N MET A 139 -18.40 -8.08 13.27
CA MET A 139 -17.44 -9.04 13.82
C MET A 139 -18.11 -9.97 14.85
N PRO A 140 -17.95 -11.31 14.75
CA PRO A 140 -18.57 -12.25 15.67
C PRO A 140 -18.21 -11.96 17.13
N GLY A 141 -19.21 -12.03 18.02
CA GLY A 141 -19.07 -11.70 19.45
C GLY A 141 -17.86 -12.34 20.15
N PRO A 142 -17.62 -13.67 20.01
CA PRO A 142 -16.45 -14.31 20.60
C PRO A 142 -15.12 -13.73 20.08
N MET A 143 -15.02 -13.46 18.79
CA MET A 143 -13.81 -12.87 18.19
C MET A 143 -13.61 -11.42 18.62
N LEU A 144 -14.70 -10.63 18.72
CA LEU A 144 -14.64 -9.26 19.22
C LEU A 144 -14.18 -9.22 20.68
N ALA A 145 -14.70 -10.12 21.53
CA ALA A 145 -14.30 -10.23 22.92
C ALA A 145 -12.81 -10.62 23.08
N GLU A 146 -12.33 -11.56 22.25
CA GLU A 146 -10.92 -11.93 22.21
C GLU A 146 -10.04 -10.74 21.80
N ARG A 147 -10.37 -10.08 20.68
CA ARG A 147 -9.59 -8.93 20.18
C ARG A 147 -9.61 -7.73 21.12
N ALA A 148 -10.69 -7.53 21.87
CA ALA A 148 -10.79 -6.45 22.85
C ALA A 148 -9.78 -6.57 23.99
N LEU A 149 -9.25 -7.78 24.24
CA LEU A 149 -8.26 -8.05 25.29
C LEU A 149 -6.84 -8.24 24.73
N ALA A 150 -6.70 -8.44 23.42
CA ALA A 150 -5.42 -8.66 22.76
C ALA A 150 -4.72 -7.33 22.47
N ARG A 151 -3.38 -7.29 22.59
CA ARG A 151 -2.60 -6.14 22.14
C ARG A 151 -2.69 -6.04 20.61
N PRO A 152 -3.17 -4.92 20.05
CA PRO A 152 -3.22 -4.77 18.60
C PRO A 152 -1.80 -4.67 18.01
N PHE A 153 -1.72 -4.87 16.69
CA PHE A 153 -0.55 -4.45 15.94
C PHE A 153 -0.41 -2.93 16.06
N ASN A 154 0.69 -2.48 16.64
CA ASN A 154 1.00 -1.06 16.71
C ASN A 154 1.95 -0.71 15.59
N PHE A 155 1.68 0.38 14.88
CA PHE A 155 2.54 0.85 13.78
C PHE A 155 4.00 1.06 14.25
N ALA A 156 4.18 1.57 15.47
CA ALA A 156 5.49 1.73 16.11
C ALA A 156 6.25 0.42 16.38
N ASP A 157 5.62 -0.76 16.26
CA ASP A 157 6.29 -2.05 16.44
C ASP A 157 7.27 -2.37 15.31
N VAL A 158 7.04 -1.79 14.12
CA VAL A 158 7.80 -2.07 12.89
C VAL A 158 8.18 -0.81 12.12
N VAL A 159 8.05 0.37 12.74
CA VAL A 159 8.47 1.64 12.15
C VAL A 159 9.43 2.34 13.11
N ALA A 160 10.63 2.61 12.61
CA ALA A 160 11.66 3.35 13.32
C ALA A 160 11.14 4.75 13.66
N PRO A 161 11.55 5.33 14.81
CA PRO A 161 11.22 6.71 15.14
C PRO A 161 11.57 7.63 13.97
N LEU A 162 10.63 8.48 13.57
CA LEU A 162 10.80 9.43 12.46
C LEU A 162 11.28 10.77 13.02
N PRO A 163 12.55 11.19 12.78
CA PRO A 163 13.00 12.55 13.07
C PRO A 163 12.09 13.63 12.46
N LEU A 164 12.12 14.84 13.04
CA LEU A 164 11.37 15.97 12.49
C LEU A 164 11.99 16.47 11.20
N GLY A 165 11.13 16.84 10.24
CA GLY A 165 11.53 17.37 8.95
C GLY A 165 11.36 16.33 7.83
N PHE A 166 10.92 16.82 6.68
CA PHE A 166 10.85 16.09 5.42
C PHE A 166 10.79 17.10 4.28
N THR A 167 11.22 16.69 3.10
CA THR A 167 11.01 17.44 1.86
C THR A 167 9.71 16.94 1.23
N ARG A 168 8.75 17.85 1.04
CA ARG A 168 7.46 17.50 0.47
C ARG A 168 7.56 17.33 -1.04
N ILE A 169 6.93 16.29 -1.56
CA ILE A 169 6.56 16.15 -2.97
C ILE A 169 5.04 16.11 -3.15
N THR A 170 4.58 16.57 -4.30
CA THR A 170 3.17 16.68 -4.72
C THR A 170 3.00 16.34 -6.21
N GLU A 171 1.75 16.18 -6.66
CA GLU A 171 1.41 15.93 -8.06
C GLU A 171 2.13 16.90 -9.00
N GLY A 172 2.81 16.35 -10.01
CA GLY A 172 3.52 17.13 -11.03
C GLY A 172 4.91 17.63 -10.64
N ASP A 173 5.34 17.50 -9.39
CA ASP A 173 6.71 17.81 -8.99
C ASP A 173 7.70 16.91 -9.75
N VAL A 174 8.90 17.44 -10.04
CA VAL A 174 9.96 16.70 -10.71
C VAL A 174 11.13 16.49 -9.76
N VAL A 175 11.38 15.23 -9.39
CA VAL A 175 12.51 14.81 -8.55
C VAL A 175 13.67 14.39 -9.44
N LYS A 176 14.87 14.93 -9.20
CA LYS A 176 16.09 14.58 -9.95
C LYS A 176 16.94 13.63 -9.12
N THR A 177 17.11 12.40 -9.59
CA THR A 177 17.92 11.37 -8.94
C THR A 177 18.13 10.17 -9.87
N GLY A 178 19.21 9.40 -9.68
CA GLY A 178 19.47 8.20 -10.47
C GLY A 178 19.73 8.50 -11.93
N GLY A 179 20.34 9.66 -12.22
CA GLY A 179 20.52 10.17 -13.59
C GLY A 179 19.22 10.57 -14.32
N ARG A 180 18.07 10.59 -13.62
CA ARG A 180 16.74 10.78 -14.23
C ARG A 180 15.96 11.91 -13.59
N ARG A 181 14.96 12.38 -14.33
CA ARG A 181 13.90 13.30 -13.91
C ARG A 181 12.62 12.50 -13.76
N TRP A 182 12.15 12.39 -12.52
CA TRP A 182 10.94 11.65 -12.17
C TRP A 182 9.80 12.63 -11.92
N VAL A 183 8.76 12.58 -12.75
CA VAL A 183 7.53 13.30 -12.45
C VAL A 183 6.69 12.51 -11.45
N VAL A 184 6.28 13.17 -10.38
CA VAL A 184 5.42 12.61 -9.35
C VAL A 184 4.00 12.55 -9.89
N ARG A 185 3.39 11.37 -9.81
CA ARG A 185 1.95 11.16 -10.03
C ARG A 185 1.35 10.56 -8.77
N ILE A 186 0.37 11.24 -8.20
CA ILE A 186 -0.28 10.87 -6.96
C ILE A 186 -1.43 9.90 -7.24
N GLY A 187 -1.43 8.80 -6.50
CA GLY A 187 -2.54 7.86 -6.39
C GLY A 187 -3.21 7.96 -5.02
N HIS A 188 -4.49 7.63 -5.01
CA HIS A 188 -5.35 7.58 -3.84
C HIS A 188 -6.04 6.21 -3.74
N GLY A 189 -6.68 5.96 -2.60
CA GLY A 189 -7.47 4.75 -2.34
C GLY A 189 -6.72 3.67 -1.57
N HIS A 190 -5.55 3.21 -2.05
CA HIS A 190 -4.71 2.30 -1.26
C HIS A 190 -4.10 3.03 -0.05
N ALA A 191 -3.61 4.24 -0.30
CA ALA A 191 -3.16 5.20 0.70
C ALA A 191 -3.66 6.60 0.30
N PRO A 192 -3.77 7.56 1.24
CA PRO A 192 -4.45 8.83 0.98
C PRO A 192 -3.66 9.80 0.08
N GLU A 193 -2.35 9.64 -0.08
CA GLU A 193 -1.52 10.46 -0.98
C GLU A 193 -0.27 9.64 -1.39
N HIS A 194 -0.46 8.58 -2.18
CA HIS A 194 0.61 7.67 -2.61
C HIS A 194 1.41 8.26 -3.78
N ALA A 195 2.72 8.44 -3.63
CA ALA A 195 3.59 8.91 -4.70
C ALA A 195 4.04 7.77 -5.61
N THR A 196 3.68 7.84 -6.89
CA THR A 196 4.36 7.09 -7.97
C THR A 196 5.31 8.04 -8.70
N LEU A 197 6.41 7.50 -9.22
CA LEU A 197 7.46 8.29 -9.89
C LEU A 197 7.64 7.78 -11.32
N TRP A 198 7.41 8.64 -12.29
CA TRP A 198 7.45 8.30 -13.72
C TRP A 198 8.64 9.00 -14.36
N SER A 199 9.54 8.22 -14.95
CA SER A 199 10.71 8.78 -15.61
C SER A 199 10.29 9.60 -16.84
N LEU A 200 10.86 10.79 -16.98
CA LEU A 200 10.72 11.64 -18.17
C LEU A 200 11.82 11.37 -19.20
N ASP A 201 12.81 10.54 -18.86
CA ASP A 201 14.01 10.31 -19.67
C ASP A 201 14.05 8.89 -20.26
N ASP A 202 13.35 7.93 -19.66
CA ASP A 202 13.20 6.55 -20.15
C ASP A 202 11.85 5.93 -19.72
N GLY A 203 11.64 4.65 -20.02
CA GLY A 203 10.38 3.95 -19.77
C GLY A 203 10.17 3.42 -18.34
N LEU A 204 10.88 3.94 -17.33
CA LEU A 204 10.77 3.44 -15.95
C LEU A 204 9.65 4.12 -15.16
N VAL A 205 8.95 3.33 -14.34
CA VAL A 205 7.97 3.83 -13.37
C VAL A 205 8.15 3.14 -12.02
N LEU A 206 8.42 3.88 -10.96
CA LEU A 206 8.35 3.38 -9.57
C LEU A 206 6.90 3.46 -9.12
N GLY A 207 6.25 2.30 -9.08
CA GLY A 207 4.80 2.18 -8.92
C GLY A 207 4.33 2.03 -7.48
N GLY A 208 5.22 1.67 -6.55
CA GLY A 208 4.87 1.31 -5.17
C GLY A 208 3.69 0.32 -5.16
N ASP A 209 2.76 0.53 -4.25
CA ASP A 209 1.57 -0.31 -4.11
C ASP A 209 0.38 0.17 -4.93
N GLN A 210 0.52 1.32 -5.58
CA GLN A 210 -0.48 1.83 -6.51
C GLN A 210 -0.51 1.00 -7.80
N LEU A 211 0.64 0.49 -8.28
CA LEU A 211 0.76 -0.22 -9.56
C LEU A 211 1.31 -1.65 -9.37
N LEU A 212 0.52 -2.53 -8.75
CA LEU A 212 0.89 -3.93 -8.51
C LEU A 212 0.49 -4.85 -9.68
N PRO A 213 1.26 -5.93 -9.96
CA PRO A 213 0.96 -6.86 -11.04
C PRO A 213 -0.11 -7.88 -10.64
N SER A 214 0.25 -9.10 -10.27
CA SER A 214 -0.68 -10.24 -10.11
C SER A 214 -1.59 -10.21 -8.87
N ILE A 215 -1.56 -9.13 -8.09
CA ILE A 215 -2.35 -8.97 -6.86
C ILE A 215 -3.09 -7.63 -6.86
N SER A 216 -4.18 -7.55 -6.11
CA SER A 216 -4.85 -6.28 -5.80
C SER A 216 -4.17 -5.62 -4.61
N ALA A 217 -4.02 -4.30 -4.65
CA ALA A 217 -3.73 -3.54 -3.44
C ALA A 217 -4.93 -3.62 -2.50
N ASN A 218 -4.67 -3.62 -1.18
CA ASN A 218 -5.74 -3.54 -0.20
C ASN A 218 -6.35 -2.14 -0.18
N ILE A 219 -7.66 -2.03 -0.22
CA ILE A 219 -8.40 -0.75 -0.18
C ILE A 219 -9.22 -0.73 1.10
N GLY A 220 -8.62 -0.25 2.19
CA GLY A 220 -9.18 -0.39 3.53
C GLY A 220 -9.85 0.87 4.05
N VAL A 221 -11.00 0.71 4.73
CA VAL A 221 -11.59 1.71 5.62
C VAL A 221 -11.22 1.39 7.07
N TYR A 222 -10.85 2.41 7.85
CA TYR A 222 -10.39 2.26 9.23
C TYR A 222 -11.23 3.08 10.21
N ALA A 223 -11.09 2.80 11.50
CA ALA A 223 -11.84 3.47 12.56
C ALA A 223 -11.60 5.00 12.64
N SER A 224 -10.46 5.47 12.13
CA SER A 224 -10.11 6.90 12.04
C SER A 224 -10.97 7.68 11.03
N GLU A 225 -11.49 7.00 10.00
CA GLU A 225 -12.34 7.58 8.97
C GLU A 225 -13.36 6.54 8.48
N PRO A 226 -14.32 6.13 9.34
CA PRO A 226 -15.13 4.93 9.12
C PRO A 226 -16.13 5.04 7.95
N GLU A 227 -16.32 6.25 7.43
CA GLU A 227 -17.21 6.55 6.29
C GLU A 227 -16.43 6.91 5.02
N ALA A 228 -15.11 6.70 4.98
CA ALA A 228 -14.28 6.97 3.80
C ALA A 228 -14.77 6.18 2.56
N ASP A 229 -14.50 6.72 1.37
CA ASP A 229 -14.74 6.09 0.06
C ASP A 229 -13.44 5.81 -0.71
N PRO A 230 -12.49 5.03 -0.13
CA PRO A 230 -11.19 4.79 -0.76
C PRO A 230 -11.32 3.97 -2.06
N LEU A 231 -12.43 3.26 -2.27
CA LEU A 231 -12.66 2.56 -3.53
C LEU A 231 -12.93 3.53 -4.69
N ARG A 232 -13.69 4.62 -4.46
CA ARG A 232 -13.82 5.68 -5.46
C ARG A 232 -12.48 6.31 -5.78
N ASP A 233 -11.70 6.59 -4.76
CA ASP A 233 -10.37 7.18 -4.90
C ASP A 233 -9.43 6.29 -5.70
N TRP A 234 -9.47 4.98 -5.44
CA TRP A 234 -8.72 3.98 -6.20
C TRP A 234 -9.12 3.93 -7.67
N LEU A 235 -10.42 3.84 -7.96
CA LEU A 235 -10.93 3.82 -9.34
C LEU A 235 -10.58 5.11 -10.08
N THR A 236 -10.72 6.26 -9.42
CA THR A 236 -10.36 7.57 -9.97
C THR A 236 -8.87 7.65 -10.27
N SER A 237 -8.03 7.11 -9.38
CA SER A 237 -6.57 7.06 -9.58
C SER A 237 -6.20 6.18 -10.76
N CYS A 238 -6.79 4.97 -10.85
CA CYS A 238 -6.54 4.06 -11.97
C CYS A 238 -6.91 4.69 -13.32
N GLU A 239 -8.06 5.37 -13.40
CA GLU A 239 -8.47 6.14 -14.59
C GLU A 239 -7.50 7.30 -14.86
N GLY A 240 -7.09 8.01 -13.81
CA GLY A 240 -6.14 9.14 -13.89
C GLY A 240 -4.75 8.75 -14.40
N PHE A 241 -4.32 7.50 -14.21
CA PHE A 241 -3.05 7.01 -14.74
C PHE A 241 -3.10 6.58 -16.21
N LYS A 242 -4.28 6.24 -16.76
CA LYS A 242 -4.41 5.75 -18.14
C LYS A 242 -3.79 6.69 -19.19
N PRO A 243 -3.92 8.02 -19.11
CA PRO A 243 -3.32 8.94 -20.08
C PRO A 243 -1.78 8.90 -20.12
N PHE A 244 -1.12 8.40 -19.07
CA PHE A 244 0.34 8.34 -18.96
C PHE A 244 0.90 6.92 -19.16
N ALA A 245 0.02 5.93 -19.13
CA ALA A 245 0.40 4.52 -19.18
C ALA A 245 0.73 4.10 -20.62
N GLU A 246 1.93 3.57 -20.82
CA GLU A 246 2.38 3.02 -22.08
C GLU A 246 2.74 1.54 -21.92
N GLY A 247 2.47 0.74 -22.96
CA GLY A 247 2.67 -0.71 -22.90
C GLY A 247 4.13 -1.13 -22.70
N GLY A 248 5.08 -0.30 -23.15
CA GLY A 248 6.52 -0.56 -23.07
C GLY A 248 7.18 -0.13 -21.77
N GLN A 249 6.47 0.59 -20.88
CA GLN A 249 7.02 1.01 -19.59
C GLN A 249 7.33 -0.19 -18.70
N LEU A 250 8.48 -0.16 -18.03
CA LEU A 250 8.85 -1.10 -16.99
C LEU A 250 8.44 -0.54 -15.63
N ILE A 251 7.42 -1.17 -15.04
CA ILE A 251 6.88 -0.83 -13.74
C ILE A 251 7.66 -1.58 -12.67
N LEU A 252 8.11 -0.83 -11.67
CA LEU A 252 8.85 -1.26 -10.49
C LEU A 252 7.89 -1.21 -9.28
N PRO A 253 7.16 -2.30 -8.99
CA PRO A 253 6.12 -2.34 -7.96
C PRO A 253 6.70 -2.53 -6.56
N GLY A 254 5.93 -2.17 -5.52
CA GLY A 254 6.25 -2.44 -4.12
C GLY A 254 6.25 -3.94 -3.78
N HIS A 255 5.51 -4.75 -4.55
CA HIS A 255 5.47 -6.20 -4.37
C HIS A 255 5.48 -6.96 -5.71
N LYS A 256 5.88 -8.23 -5.65
CA LYS A 256 6.03 -9.15 -6.80
C LYS A 256 7.14 -8.70 -7.75
N LEU A 257 7.13 -9.18 -8.99
CA LEU A 257 8.19 -8.92 -9.96
C LEU A 257 7.88 -7.63 -10.74
N PRO A 258 8.91 -6.88 -11.19
CA PRO A 258 8.73 -5.83 -12.19
C PRO A 258 8.00 -6.32 -13.44
N PHE A 259 7.23 -5.46 -14.08
CA PHE A 259 6.38 -5.86 -15.21
C PHE A 259 6.17 -4.74 -16.24
N THR A 260 5.77 -5.13 -17.46
CA THR A 260 5.31 -4.24 -18.54
C THR A 260 3.84 -4.49 -18.86
N GLY A 261 3.23 -3.62 -19.68
CA GLY A 261 1.82 -3.73 -20.05
C GLY A 261 0.86 -3.00 -19.10
N LEU A 262 1.29 -1.86 -18.53
CA LEU A 262 0.51 -1.09 -17.56
C LEU A 262 -0.92 -0.72 -18.01
N PRO A 263 -1.19 -0.33 -19.28
CA PRO A 263 -2.56 -0.01 -19.70
C PRO A 263 -3.56 -1.15 -19.44
N VAL A 264 -3.17 -2.39 -19.79
CA VAL A 264 -4.00 -3.58 -19.54
C VAL A 264 -4.14 -3.83 -18.04
N ARG A 265 -3.08 -3.58 -17.26
CA ARG A 265 -3.14 -3.78 -15.82
C ARG A 265 -4.12 -2.82 -15.13
N LEU A 266 -4.12 -1.55 -15.53
CA LEU A 266 -5.06 -0.55 -14.99
C LEU A 266 -6.51 -0.93 -15.28
N GLU A 267 -6.82 -1.41 -16.49
CA GLU A 267 -8.14 -1.96 -16.83
C GLU A 267 -8.50 -3.15 -15.94
N GLN A 268 -7.59 -4.12 -15.78
CA GLN A 268 -7.82 -5.28 -14.91
C GLN A 268 -8.06 -4.90 -13.44
N MET A 269 -7.37 -3.87 -12.93
CA MET A 269 -7.55 -3.38 -11.57
C MET A 269 -8.95 -2.77 -11.39
N ILE A 270 -9.41 -1.97 -12.36
CA ILE A 270 -10.76 -1.40 -12.37
C ILE A 270 -11.81 -2.50 -12.47
N ASP A 271 -11.71 -3.38 -13.46
CA ASP A 271 -12.68 -4.43 -13.75
C ASP A 271 -12.84 -5.42 -12.59
N ASN A 272 -11.74 -5.71 -11.87
CA ASN A 272 -11.79 -6.57 -10.69
C ASN A 272 -12.75 -6.03 -9.62
N HIS A 273 -12.65 -4.74 -9.31
CA HIS A 273 -13.53 -4.10 -8.32
C HIS A 273 -14.94 -3.90 -8.84
N LEU A 274 -15.12 -3.49 -10.10
CA LEU A 274 -16.46 -3.37 -10.69
C LEU A 274 -17.19 -4.72 -10.70
N GLY A 275 -16.50 -5.81 -11.06
CA GLY A 275 -17.04 -7.15 -11.00
C GLY A 275 -17.34 -7.62 -9.57
N ALA A 276 -16.58 -7.17 -8.56
CA ALA A 276 -16.87 -7.45 -7.15
C ALA A 276 -18.12 -6.70 -6.66
N LEU A 277 -18.29 -5.43 -7.07
CA LEU A 277 -19.47 -4.63 -6.77
C LEU A 277 -20.74 -5.25 -7.36
N GLU A 278 -20.70 -5.79 -8.59
CA GLU A 278 -21.84 -6.51 -9.17
C GLU A 278 -22.28 -7.72 -8.32
N ARG A 279 -21.33 -8.53 -7.88
CA ARG A 279 -21.61 -9.67 -6.99
C ARG A 279 -22.14 -9.21 -5.64
N LEU A 280 -21.59 -8.11 -5.11
CA LEU A 280 -22.03 -7.52 -3.85
C LEU A 280 -23.47 -7.01 -3.93
N ARG A 281 -23.86 -6.28 -4.99
CA ARG A 281 -25.24 -5.84 -5.23
C ARG A 281 -26.21 -7.03 -5.21
N ALA A 282 -25.89 -8.11 -5.92
CA ALA A 282 -26.72 -9.31 -5.92
C ALA A 282 -26.86 -9.92 -4.51
N HIS A 283 -25.79 -9.90 -3.71
CA HIS A 283 -25.77 -10.43 -2.35
C HIS A 283 -26.58 -9.58 -1.34
N LEU A 284 -26.67 -8.26 -1.58
CA LEU A 284 -27.36 -7.28 -0.73
C LEU A 284 -28.86 -7.14 -1.03
N ARG A 285 -29.46 -8.03 -1.82
CA ARG A 285 -30.92 -8.16 -1.93
C ARG A 285 -31.58 -8.55 -0.60
N GLU A 286 -30.81 -9.22 0.25
CA GLU A 286 -31.15 -9.47 1.65
C GLU A 286 -30.22 -8.64 2.56
N PRO A 287 -30.66 -8.23 3.76
CA PRO A 287 -29.81 -7.51 4.69
C PRO A 287 -28.59 -8.34 5.14
N ARG A 288 -27.39 -7.75 5.07
CA ARG A 288 -26.12 -8.40 5.45
C ARG A 288 -25.23 -7.45 6.26
N THR A 289 -24.39 -8.01 7.13
CA THR A 289 -23.27 -7.29 7.75
C THR A 289 -22.08 -7.22 6.80
N ALA A 290 -21.07 -6.39 7.11
CA ALA A 290 -19.87 -6.27 6.26
C ALA A 290 -19.08 -7.58 6.19
N VAL A 291 -18.95 -8.29 7.31
CA VAL A 291 -18.21 -9.57 7.35
C VAL A 291 -18.92 -10.69 6.56
N GLN A 292 -20.24 -10.62 6.40
CA GLN A 292 -21.00 -11.53 5.55
C GLN A 292 -20.79 -11.28 4.05
N CYS A 293 -20.15 -10.17 3.68
CA CYS A 293 -19.88 -9.80 2.30
C CYS A 293 -18.52 -10.34 1.79
N PHE A 294 -17.81 -11.19 2.54
CA PHE A 294 -16.52 -11.73 2.11
C PHE A 294 -16.61 -12.60 0.85
N VAL A 295 -17.58 -13.51 0.78
CA VAL A 295 -17.74 -14.39 -0.39
C VAL A 295 -17.97 -13.63 -1.69
N PRO A 296 -18.91 -12.66 -1.81
CA PRO A 296 -19.07 -11.92 -3.06
C PRO A 296 -17.82 -11.10 -3.42
N LEU A 297 -17.07 -10.58 -2.45
CA LEU A 297 -15.88 -9.79 -2.72
C LEU A 297 -14.67 -10.64 -3.10
N PHE A 298 -14.34 -11.64 -2.30
CA PHE A 298 -13.09 -12.41 -2.38
C PHE A 298 -13.25 -13.82 -2.94
N ARG A 299 -14.49 -14.23 -3.28
CA ARG A 299 -14.86 -15.58 -3.76
C ARG A 299 -14.57 -16.72 -2.77
N ARG A 300 -14.34 -16.38 -1.50
CA ARG A 300 -14.10 -17.32 -0.40
C ARG A 300 -14.44 -16.66 0.93
N GLU A 301 -14.66 -17.49 1.94
CA GLU A 301 -14.64 -17.04 3.33
C GLU A 301 -13.20 -16.66 3.74
N LEU A 302 -13.08 -15.66 4.62
CA LEU A 302 -11.79 -15.23 5.17
C LEU A 302 -11.76 -15.48 6.68
N THR A 303 -10.65 -16.04 7.15
CA THR A 303 -10.40 -16.36 8.56
C THR A 303 -8.94 -16.05 8.91
N GLY A 304 -8.59 -16.13 10.20
CA GLY A 304 -7.21 -15.90 10.67
C GLY A 304 -6.67 -14.52 10.27
N ASP A 305 -5.42 -14.49 9.82
CA ASP A 305 -4.68 -13.26 9.52
C ASP A 305 -5.32 -12.41 8.41
N ALA A 306 -5.99 -13.05 7.45
CA ALA A 306 -6.64 -12.36 6.33
C ALA A 306 -7.97 -11.68 6.72
N TYR A 307 -8.55 -12.04 7.88
CA TYR A 307 -9.86 -11.54 8.30
C TYR A 307 -9.87 -10.01 8.46
N GLY A 308 -8.82 -9.44 9.06
CA GLY A 308 -8.74 -7.99 9.30
C GLY A 308 -8.72 -7.20 8.00
N MET A 309 -7.90 -7.63 7.04
CA MET A 309 -7.80 -7.02 5.71
C MET A 309 -9.11 -7.14 4.93
N GLY A 310 -9.72 -8.34 4.96
CA GLY A 310 -11.02 -8.56 4.35
C GLY A 310 -12.13 -7.69 4.93
N LEU A 311 -12.13 -7.46 6.24
CA LEU A 311 -13.11 -6.61 6.91
C LEU A 311 -13.02 -5.16 6.43
N VAL A 312 -11.82 -4.57 6.44
CA VAL A 312 -11.65 -3.15 6.07
C VAL A 312 -11.96 -2.92 4.59
N GLU A 313 -11.66 -3.88 3.72
CA GLU A 313 -11.98 -3.80 2.30
C GLU A 313 -13.45 -4.08 2.00
N ALA A 314 -14.12 -4.93 2.78
CA ALA A 314 -15.57 -5.11 2.69
C ALA A 314 -16.32 -3.83 3.04
N VAL A 315 -15.90 -3.13 4.10
CA VAL A 315 -16.46 -1.82 4.44
C VAL A 315 -16.21 -0.80 3.33
N ALA A 316 -15.05 -0.79 2.69
CA ALA A 316 -14.77 0.11 1.56
C ALA A 316 -15.75 -0.08 0.40
N HIS A 317 -16.04 -1.32 0.01
CA HIS A 317 -16.98 -1.61 -1.07
C HIS A 317 -18.42 -1.24 -0.69
N LEU A 318 -18.82 -1.43 0.57
CA LEU A 318 -20.13 -1.03 1.07
C LEU A 318 -20.29 0.50 1.13
N ASN A 319 -19.28 1.21 1.62
CA ASN A 319 -19.26 2.67 1.64
C ASN A 319 -19.36 3.24 0.22
N TYR A 320 -18.64 2.67 -0.75
CA TYR A 320 -18.73 3.08 -2.15
C TYR A 320 -20.17 3.02 -2.70
N LEU A 321 -20.87 1.91 -2.47
CA LEU A 321 -22.27 1.77 -2.89
C LEU A 321 -23.19 2.73 -2.13
N TRP A 322 -22.91 2.95 -0.84
CA TRP A 322 -23.72 3.79 0.04
C TRP A 322 -23.64 5.27 -0.33
N HIS A 323 -22.44 5.78 -0.60
CA HIS A 323 -22.21 7.14 -1.10
C HIS A 323 -22.86 7.40 -2.47
N ARG A 324 -23.18 6.33 -3.20
CA ARG A 324 -23.91 6.38 -4.48
C ARG A 324 -25.43 6.22 -4.33
N GLY A 325 -25.92 6.05 -3.10
CA GLY A 325 -27.34 5.82 -2.81
C GLY A 325 -27.87 4.44 -3.23
N GLU A 326 -26.99 3.54 -3.66
CA GLU A 326 -27.38 2.21 -4.18
C GLU A 326 -27.71 1.22 -3.06
N VAL A 327 -27.14 1.43 -1.88
CA VAL A 327 -27.43 0.64 -0.67
C VAL A 327 -27.77 1.56 0.49
N SER A 328 -28.57 1.05 1.42
CA SER A 328 -28.87 1.65 2.72
C SER A 328 -28.39 0.75 3.85
N ARG A 329 -28.21 1.31 5.04
CA ARG A 329 -27.92 0.54 6.26
C ARG A 329 -28.87 0.91 7.39
N VAL A 330 -29.25 -0.09 8.18
CA VAL A 330 -30.04 0.09 9.40
C VAL A 330 -29.36 -0.62 10.57
N GLY A 331 -29.64 -0.17 11.79
CA GLY A 331 -29.11 -0.82 12.99
C GLY A 331 -29.62 -2.25 13.09
N GLY A 332 -28.70 -3.20 13.17
CA GLY A 332 -28.97 -4.62 13.38
C GLY A 332 -28.77 -5.05 14.84
N PRO A 333 -28.92 -6.36 15.11
CA PRO A 333 -28.57 -6.96 16.38
C PRO A 333 -27.12 -6.64 16.77
N ASP A 334 -26.87 -6.56 18.08
CA ASP A 334 -25.53 -6.44 18.65
C ASP A 334 -24.70 -5.23 18.16
N GLY A 335 -25.36 -4.19 17.63
CA GLY A 335 -24.72 -2.96 17.17
C GLY A 335 -24.05 -3.04 15.80
N ALA A 336 -24.32 -4.09 15.02
CA ALA A 336 -23.85 -4.22 13.64
C ALA A 336 -24.73 -3.43 12.66
N TRP A 337 -24.15 -2.93 11.57
CA TRP A 337 -24.93 -2.41 10.45
C TRP A 337 -25.43 -3.55 9.56
N LEU A 338 -26.72 -3.51 9.22
CA LEU A 338 -27.31 -4.36 8.20
C LEU A 338 -27.48 -3.54 6.91
N TRP A 339 -26.67 -3.88 5.91
CA TRP A 339 -26.63 -3.28 4.59
C TRP A 339 -27.58 -4.01 3.65
N ARG A 340 -28.30 -3.27 2.81
CA ARG A 340 -29.19 -3.82 1.78
C ARG A 340 -29.28 -2.86 0.59
N LEU A 341 -29.64 -3.38 -0.58
CA LEU A 341 -30.03 -2.54 -1.72
C LEU A 341 -31.18 -1.60 -1.32
N THR A 342 -31.11 -0.35 -1.79
CA THR A 342 -32.13 0.69 -1.56
C THR A 342 -33.42 0.40 -2.30
#